data_AF-A0AAD7HAB0-F1
#
_entry.id   AF-A0AAD7HAB0-F1
#
_cell.length_a   1.000
_cell.length_b   1.000
_cell.length_c   1.000
_cell.angle_alpha   90.00
_cell.angle_beta   90.00
_cell.angle_gamma   90.00
#
_symmetry.space_group_name_H-M   'P 1'
#
loop_
_entity.id
_entity.type
_entity.pdbx_description
1 polymer ?
#
loop_
_entity_poly.entity_id
_entity_poly.type
_entity_poly.pdbx_seq_one_letter_code
_entity_poly.pdbx_strand_id
1 'polypeptide(L)'
;KVSTALPETTEPKAAQWKSQKEANEIPQGDPEDHRGRERVRQLQKSLRDKVFECKDAGAFWRVLRGWTDPRPKPIQVSLEVLTQEFQKRMNEPEESPASFNKEQLRVSAALFKEMPRINEDTSPKKSFSRKLTLADIEWGKRHIMKH
;
A
#
# COMPACT_ATOMS: atom_id res chain seq x y z
N LYS A 1 23.22 -22.65 60.53
CA LYS A 1 21.77 -22.70 60.80
C LYS A 1 21.14 -21.50 60.11
N VAL A 2 20.47 -21.69 58.97
CA VAL A 2 19.80 -20.62 58.22
C VAL A 2 18.31 -20.96 58.21
N SER A 3 17.49 -20.03 58.67
CA SER A 3 16.05 -20.17 58.86
C SER A 3 15.30 -19.74 57.60
N THR A 4 14.39 -20.57 57.11
CA THR A 4 13.45 -20.23 56.03
C THR A 4 12.05 -20.14 56.61
N ALA A 5 11.59 -18.94 56.93
CA ALA A 5 10.18 -18.68 57.22
C ALA A 5 9.59 -17.89 56.04
N LEU A 6 8.62 -18.50 55.34
CA LEU A 6 7.76 -17.84 54.37
C LEU A 6 6.70 -16.99 55.12
N PRO A 7 6.33 -15.80 54.65
CA PRO A 7 5.24 -15.04 55.25
C PRO A 7 3.88 -15.68 54.95
N GLU A 8 3.01 -15.66 55.97
CA GLU A 8 1.63 -16.16 55.93
C GLU A 8 0.79 -15.41 54.89
N THR A 9 -0.01 -16.17 54.15
CA THR A 9 -0.93 -15.67 53.13
C THR A 9 -2.18 -15.13 53.83
N THR A 10 -2.41 -13.81 53.79
CA THR A 10 -3.67 -13.23 54.26
C THR A 10 -4.77 -13.47 53.24
N GLU A 11 -5.91 -14.00 53.71
CA GLU A 11 -7.10 -14.26 52.89
C GLU A 11 -7.64 -12.97 52.23
N PRO A 12 -8.19 -13.04 51.02
CA PRO A 12 -8.77 -11.87 50.36
C PRO A 12 -10.05 -11.42 51.09
N LYS A 13 -10.10 -10.13 51.48
CA LYS A 13 -11.27 -9.44 52.05
C LYS A 13 -12.50 -9.55 51.12
N ALA A 14 -13.33 -10.57 51.35
CA ALA A 14 -14.58 -10.78 50.61
C ALA A 14 -15.78 -9.93 51.13
N ALA A 15 -15.56 -8.98 52.06
CA ALA A 15 -16.66 -8.38 52.84
C ALA A 15 -16.91 -6.88 52.63
N GLN A 16 -16.42 -6.25 51.55
CA GLN A 16 -16.66 -4.80 51.31
C GLN A 16 -17.55 -4.47 50.11
N TRP A 17 -18.08 -5.46 49.37
CA TRP A 17 -18.90 -5.22 48.18
C TRP A 17 -20.35 -4.75 48.45
N LYS A 18 -20.86 -4.85 49.69
CA LYS A 18 -22.32 -4.71 49.93
C LYS A 18 -22.83 -3.31 50.28
N SER A 19 -22.01 -2.26 50.29
CA SER A 19 -22.44 -0.91 50.71
C SER A 19 -22.20 0.19 49.66
N GLN A 20 -22.42 -0.12 48.38
CA GLN A 20 -22.28 0.87 47.30
C GLN A 20 -23.39 0.74 46.24
N LYS A 21 -24.61 0.41 46.67
CA LYS A 21 -25.77 0.22 45.77
C LYS A 21 -26.77 1.39 45.73
N GLU A 22 -26.54 2.47 46.48
CA GLU A 22 -27.54 3.56 46.60
C GLU A 22 -27.08 4.96 46.14
N ALA A 23 -25.97 5.09 45.39
CA ALA A 23 -25.54 6.42 44.93
C ALA A 23 -24.94 6.46 43.50
N ASN A 24 -25.23 5.48 42.65
CA ASN A 24 -24.81 5.52 41.25
C ASN A 24 -26.03 5.56 40.33
N GLU A 25 -26.67 6.73 40.27
CA GLU A 25 -27.40 7.10 39.06
C GLU A 25 -26.38 7.11 37.92
N ILE A 26 -26.42 6.07 37.08
CA ILE A 26 -25.63 6.01 35.86
C ILE A 26 -26.14 7.16 34.99
N PRO A 27 -25.31 8.17 34.65
CA PRO A 27 -25.74 9.22 33.74
C PRO A 27 -26.19 8.53 32.45
N GLN A 28 -27.44 8.76 32.04
CA GLN A 28 -27.89 8.31 30.73
C GLN A 28 -27.03 9.05 29.70
N GLY A 29 -26.01 8.37 29.19
CA GLY A 29 -25.10 8.92 28.21
C GLY A 29 -25.85 9.33 26.96
N ASP A 30 -25.39 10.41 26.32
CA ASP A 30 -25.96 10.92 25.07
C ASP A 30 -26.03 9.80 24.02
N PRO A 31 -27.18 9.55 23.38
CA PRO A 31 -27.32 8.50 22.37
C PRO A 31 -26.43 8.72 21.13
N GLU A 32 -25.96 9.96 20.91
CA GLU A 32 -25.00 10.33 19.85
C GLU A 32 -23.56 9.86 20.14
N ASP A 33 -23.21 9.61 21.42
CA ASP A 33 -21.87 9.22 21.86
C ASP A 33 -21.50 7.76 21.46
N HIS A 34 -22.46 7.04 20.87
CA HIS A 34 -22.33 5.65 20.44
C HIS A 34 -21.92 5.46 18.98
N ARG A 35 -21.99 6.50 18.14
CA ARG A 35 -21.66 6.40 16.70
C ARG A 35 -20.21 5.98 16.45
N GLY A 36 -19.28 6.42 17.31
CA GLY A 36 -17.89 5.98 17.27
C GLY A 36 -17.70 4.54 17.75
N ARG A 37 -18.41 4.13 18.81
CA ARG A 37 -18.30 2.78 19.40
C ARG A 37 -18.84 1.70 18.46
N GLU A 38 -19.90 2.00 17.74
CA GLU A 38 -20.47 1.06 16.77
C GLU A 38 -19.52 0.82 15.59
N ARG A 39 -18.90 1.87 15.05
CA ARG A 39 -17.85 1.74 14.02
C ARG A 39 -16.65 0.94 14.51
N VAL A 40 -16.21 1.19 15.75
CA VAL A 40 -15.12 0.42 16.36
C VAL A 40 -15.50 -1.05 16.52
N ARG A 41 -16.73 -1.36 16.97
CA ARG A 41 -17.23 -2.74 17.07
C ARG A 41 -17.31 -3.43 15.70
N GLN A 42 -17.80 -2.73 14.67
CA GLN A 42 -17.85 -3.25 13.30
C GLN A 42 -16.44 -3.53 12.77
N LEU A 43 -15.49 -2.62 13.00
CA LEU A 43 -14.10 -2.81 12.63
C LEU A 43 -13.50 -4.03 13.35
N GLN A 44 -13.64 -4.10 14.67
CA GLN A 44 -13.16 -5.23 15.47
C GLN A 44 -13.75 -6.56 15.00
N LYS A 45 -15.05 -6.60 14.70
CA LYS A 45 -15.71 -7.79 14.14
C LYS A 45 -15.10 -8.18 12.80
N SER A 46 -14.92 -7.23 11.88
CA SER A 46 -14.32 -7.51 10.56
C SER A 46 -12.87 -7.99 10.64
N LEU A 47 -12.08 -7.47 11.59
CA LEU A 47 -10.70 -7.91 11.80
C LEU A 47 -10.67 -9.31 12.39
N ARG A 48 -11.55 -9.58 13.36
CA ARG A 48 -11.72 -10.91 13.95
C ARG A 48 -12.07 -11.94 12.88
N ASP A 49 -13.09 -11.68 12.08
CA ASP A 49 -13.54 -12.60 11.03
C ASP A 49 -12.41 -12.90 10.03
N LYS A 50 -11.63 -11.90 9.61
CA LYS A 50 -10.44 -12.09 8.75
C LYS A 50 -9.37 -13.00 9.32
N VAL A 51 -9.17 -13.00 10.64
CA VAL A 51 -8.21 -13.89 11.31
C VAL A 51 -8.76 -15.32 11.38
N PHE A 52 -10.06 -15.48 11.65
CA PHE A 52 -10.69 -16.80 11.72
C PHE A 52 -10.88 -17.46 10.34
N GLU A 53 -11.00 -16.67 9.27
CA GLU A 53 -11.13 -17.18 7.89
C GLU A 53 -9.79 -17.58 7.25
N CYS A 54 -8.65 -17.35 7.93
CA CYS A 54 -7.33 -17.74 7.42
C CYS A 54 -7.19 -19.27 7.39
N LYS A 55 -7.02 -19.82 6.19
CA LYS A 55 -6.90 -21.28 5.96
C LYS A 55 -5.54 -21.86 6.30
N ASP A 56 -4.50 -21.03 6.33
CA ASP A 56 -3.12 -21.43 6.61
C ASP A 56 -2.37 -20.39 7.45
N ALA A 57 -1.23 -20.80 8.03
CA ALA A 57 -0.39 -19.92 8.82
C ALA A 57 0.16 -18.73 8.00
N GLY A 58 0.39 -18.93 6.70
CA GLY A 58 0.89 -17.88 5.81
C GLY A 58 -0.10 -16.72 5.64
N ALA A 59 -1.38 -17.02 5.44
CA ALA A 59 -2.46 -16.05 5.37
C ALA A 59 -2.63 -15.31 6.69
N PHE A 60 -2.59 -16.04 7.82
CA PHE A 60 -2.63 -15.44 9.15
C PHE A 60 -1.53 -14.38 9.34
N TRP A 61 -0.28 -14.74 9.06
CA TRP A 61 0.86 -13.80 9.20
C TRP A 61 0.81 -12.64 8.20
N ARG A 62 0.14 -12.79 7.05
CA ARG A 62 -0.05 -11.70 6.08
C ARG A 62 -1.08 -10.69 6.57
N VAL A 63 -2.19 -11.18 7.13
CA VAL A 63 -3.23 -10.34 7.74
C VAL A 63 -2.65 -9.58 8.93
N LEU A 64 -1.93 -10.29 9.81
CA LEU A 64 -1.30 -9.68 11.00
C LEU A 64 -0.27 -8.61 10.62
N ARG A 65 0.64 -8.91 9.67
CA ARG A 65 1.62 -7.93 9.18
C ARG A 65 0.98 -6.70 8.57
N GLY A 66 -0.14 -6.84 7.86
CA GLY A 66 -0.89 -5.69 7.34
C GLY A 66 -1.43 -4.74 8.42
N TRP A 67 -1.51 -5.18 9.68
CA TRP A 67 -1.96 -4.37 10.82
C TRP A 67 -0.81 -3.87 11.69
N THR A 68 0.22 -4.69 11.87
CA THR A 68 1.33 -4.40 12.77
C THR A 68 2.50 -3.72 12.08
N ASP A 69 2.73 -4.02 10.80
CA ASP A 69 3.86 -3.44 10.08
C ASP A 69 3.57 -1.95 9.84
N PRO A 70 4.56 -1.08 10.05
CA PRO A 70 4.43 0.31 9.66
C PRO A 70 4.12 0.34 8.16
N ARG A 71 2.99 0.96 7.78
CA ARG A 71 2.66 1.16 6.37
C ARG A 71 3.90 1.72 5.67
N PRO A 72 4.32 1.16 4.51
CA PRO A 72 5.47 1.67 3.79
C PRO A 72 5.23 3.16 3.58
N LYS A 73 6.12 3.97 4.17
CA LYS A 73 6.03 5.42 4.02
C LYS A 73 6.20 5.69 2.52
N PRO A 74 5.30 6.46 1.88
CA PRO A 74 5.56 6.88 0.52
C PRO A 74 6.92 7.57 0.51
N ILE A 75 7.81 7.13 -0.38
CA ILE A 75 9.12 7.75 -0.53
C ILE A 75 8.84 9.18 -1.00
N GLN A 76 9.02 10.16 -0.11
CA GLN A 76 8.88 11.56 -0.43
C GLN A 76 10.14 12.00 -1.17
N VAL A 77 10.17 11.73 -2.47
CA VAL A 77 11.12 12.36 -3.38
C VAL A 77 10.55 13.71 -3.81
N SER A 78 11.38 14.76 -3.78
CA SER A 78 10.96 16.06 -4.28
C SER A 78 10.85 16.01 -5.81
N LEU A 79 10.01 16.89 -6.37
CA LEU A 79 9.86 17.00 -7.81
C LEU A 79 11.18 17.40 -8.48
N GLU A 80 11.98 18.25 -7.82
CA GLU A 80 13.28 18.68 -8.35
C GLU A 80 14.25 17.49 -8.48
N VAL A 81 14.31 16.62 -7.46
CA VAL A 81 15.16 15.43 -7.48
C VAL A 81 14.77 14.48 -8.61
N LEU A 82 13.46 14.27 -8.79
CA LEU A 82 12.95 13.45 -9.89
C LEU A 82 13.25 14.08 -11.25
N THR A 83 13.13 15.40 -11.37
CA THR A 83 13.38 16.12 -12.63
C THR A 83 14.84 15.98 -13.06
N GLN A 84 15.78 16.13 -12.12
CA GLN A 84 17.21 15.97 -12.39
C GLN A 84 17.57 14.54 -12.81
N GLU A 85 17.09 13.54 -12.07
CA GLU A 85 17.30 12.13 -12.42
C GLU A 85 16.67 11.77 -13.77
N PHE A 86 15.49 12.30 -14.06
CA PHE A 86 14.80 12.06 -15.32
C PHE A 86 15.54 12.70 -16.49
N GLN A 87 15.99 13.95 -16.36
CA GLN A 87 16.81 14.63 -17.37
C GLN A 87 18.11 13.86 -17.62
N LYS A 88 18.77 13.37 -16.59
CA LYS A 88 19.99 12.57 -16.71
C LYS A 88 19.78 11.26 -17.49
N ARG A 89 18.60 10.65 -17.37
CA ARG A 89 18.27 9.37 -18.04
C ARG A 89 17.69 9.53 -19.44
N MET A 90 17.02 10.65 -19.70
CA MET A 90 16.43 10.94 -21.02
C MET A 90 17.47 11.44 -22.01
N ASN A 91 18.55 12.04 -21.52
CA ASN A 91 19.66 12.48 -22.36
C ASN A 91 20.64 11.33 -22.59
N GLU A 92 21.30 11.34 -23.75
CA GLU A 92 22.35 10.37 -24.07
C GLU A 92 23.47 10.49 -23.02
N PRO A 93 23.90 9.38 -22.40
CA PRO A 93 24.99 9.42 -21.43
C PRO A 93 26.27 9.89 -22.12
N GLU A 94 27.02 10.80 -21.46
CA GLU A 94 28.28 11.34 -21.98
C GLU A 94 29.30 10.24 -22.31
N GLU A 95 29.26 9.15 -21.54
CA GLU A 95 30.09 7.97 -21.76
C GLU A 95 29.23 6.70 -21.85
N SER A 96 29.45 5.92 -22.91
CA SER A 96 28.84 4.60 -23.04
C SER A 96 29.38 3.67 -21.94
N PRO A 97 28.52 2.96 -21.18
CA PRO A 97 28.98 2.07 -20.13
C PRO A 97 29.97 1.04 -20.65
N ALA A 98 30.98 0.68 -19.85
CA ALA A 98 32.03 -0.26 -20.26
C ALA A 98 31.49 -1.65 -20.67
N SER A 99 30.30 -2.02 -20.20
CA SER A 99 29.60 -3.26 -20.55
C SER A 99 28.93 -3.24 -21.93
N PHE A 100 28.80 -2.07 -22.57
CA PHE A 100 28.16 -1.96 -23.87
C PHE A 100 29.12 -2.30 -25.01
N ASN A 101 28.63 -3.09 -25.97
CA ASN A 101 29.38 -3.39 -27.18
C ASN A 101 29.37 -2.15 -28.11
N LYS A 102 30.52 -1.49 -28.20
CA LYS A 102 30.70 -0.26 -29.00
C LYS A 102 30.42 -0.46 -30.49
N GLU A 103 30.71 -1.64 -31.04
CA GLU A 103 30.42 -1.92 -32.45
C GLU A 103 28.93 -2.06 -32.70
N GLN A 104 28.21 -2.72 -31.78
CA GLN A 104 26.75 -2.80 -31.86
C GLN A 104 26.11 -1.41 -31.75
N LEU A 105 26.64 -0.55 -30.88
CA LEU A 105 26.18 0.84 -30.73
C LEU A 105 26.36 1.64 -32.04
N ARG A 106 27.51 1.48 -32.71
CA ARG A 106 27.78 2.13 -34.01
C ARG A 106 26.82 1.65 -35.10
N VAL A 107 26.58 0.34 -35.18
CA VAL A 107 25.64 -0.24 -36.13
C VAL A 107 24.22 0.26 -35.87
N SER A 108 23.78 0.28 -34.60
CA SER A 108 22.45 0.81 -34.26
C SER A 108 22.33 2.31 -34.56
N ALA A 109 23.38 3.10 -34.34
CA ALA A 109 23.38 4.52 -34.65
C ALA A 109 23.31 4.78 -36.17
N ALA A 110 23.99 3.97 -36.98
CA ALA A 110 23.90 4.01 -38.43
C ALA A 110 22.50 3.63 -38.92
N LEU A 111 21.94 2.53 -38.40
CA LEU A 111 20.57 2.11 -38.71
C LEU A 111 19.53 3.17 -38.32
N PHE A 112 19.71 3.83 -37.18
CA PHE A 112 18.82 4.90 -36.75
C PHE A 112 18.86 6.12 -37.68
N LYS A 113 20.03 6.46 -38.24
CA LYS A 113 20.13 7.54 -39.24
C LYS A 113 19.41 7.22 -40.55
N GLU A 114 19.39 5.94 -40.92
CA GLU A 114 18.67 5.44 -42.10
C GLU A 114 17.17 5.24 -41.85
N MET A 115 16.72 5.28 -40.58
CA MET A 115 15.29 5.18 -40.29
C MET A 115 14.55 6.42 -40.81
N PRO A 116 13.42 6.24 -41.52
CA PRO A 116 12.63 7.35 -41.99
C PRO A 116 12.06 8.15 -40.82
N ARG A 117 12.02 9.48 -40.95
CA ARG A 117 11.46 10.38 -39.91
C ARG A 117 10.00 10.07 -39.59
N ILE A 118 9.29 9.49 -40.53
CA ILE A 118 7.91 9.03 -40.37
C ILE A 118 7.90 7.55 -40.75
N ASN A 119 7.64 6.69 -39.78
CA ASN A 119 7.40 5.28 -40.05
C ASN A 119 5.99 5.14 -40.62
N GLU A 120 5.89 5.09 -41.94
CA GLU A 120 4.64 4.73 -42.61
C GLU A 120 4.34 3.25 -42.35
N ASP A 121 3.29 2.98 -41.59
CA ASP A 121 2.83 1.61 -41.38
C ASP A 121 2.22 1.06 -42.67
N THR A 122 2.96 0.17 -43.33
CA THR A 122 2.53 -0.56 -44.52
C THR A 122 1.73 -1.82 -44.20
N SER A 123 1.48 -2.13 -42.92
CA SER A 123 0.68 -3.28 -42.53
C SER A 123 -0.78 -3.14 -43.02
N PRO A 124 -1.47 -4.25 -43.34
CA PRO A 124 -2.86 -4.21 -43.81
C PRO A 124 -3.82 -3.49 -42.85
N LYS A 125 -3.49 -3.45 -41.56
CA LYS A 125 -4.32 -2.85 -40.50
C LYS A 125 -3.89 -1.44 -40.10
N LYS A 126 -2.75 -0.92 -40.59
CA LYS A 126 -2.20 0.41 -40.23
C LYS A 126 -2.21 0.67 -38.71
N SER A 127 -1.83 -0.35 -37.94
CA SER A 127 -1.90 -0.34 -36.47
C SER A 127 -0.93 0.64 -35.80
N PHE A 128 0.15 1.05 -36.48
CA PHE A 128 1.25 1.81 -35.89
C PHE A 128 1.31 3.30 -36.30
N SER A 129 0.58 3.75 -37.32
CA SER A 129 0.78 5.09 -37.91
C SER A 129 -0.43 6.02 -37.93
N ARG A 130 -1.60 5.61 -37.43
CA ARG A 130 -2.77 6.51 -37.43
C ARG A 130 -2.66 7.56 -36.35
N LYS A 131 -2.96 8.82 -36.70
CA LYS A 131 -3.09 9.92 -35.73
C LYS A 131 -4.16 9.55 -34.69
N LEU A 132 -3.84 9.76 -33.41
CA LEU A 132 -4.80 9.54 -32.33
C LEU A 132 -6.01 10.48 -32.54
N THR A 133 -7.21 9.91 -32.59
CA THR A 133 -8.45 10.69 -32.78
C THR A 133 -9.17 10.89 -31.44
N LEU A 134 -10.05 11.89 -31.36
CA LEU A 134 -10.89 12.11 -30.18
C LEU A 134 -11.75 10.87 -29.86
N ALA A 135 -12.19 10.15 -30.89
CA ALA A 135 -12.94 8.90 -30.74
C ALA A 135 -12.14 7.81 -30.01
N ASP A 136 -10.82 7.73 -30.25
CA ASP A 136 -9.94 6.77 -29.56
C ASP A 136 -9.82 7.12 -28.06
N ILE A 137 -9.77 8.42 -27.73
CA ILE A 137 -9.74 8.91 -26.35
C ILE A 137 -11.06 8.58 -25.64
N GLU A 138 -12.19 8.84 -26.28
CA GLU A 138 -13.52 8.53 -25.73
C GLU A 138 -13.73 7.02 -25.55
N TRP A 139 -13.21 6.21 -26.46
CA TRP A 139 -13.20 4.75 -26.30
C TRP A 139 -12.34 4.33 -25.10
N GLY A 140 -11.13 4.86 -24.96
CA GLY A 140 -10.23 4.57 -23.84
C GLY A 140 -10.85 4.93 -22.49
N LYS A 141 -11.48 6.11 -22.39
CA LYS A 141 -12.22 6.53 -21.19
C LYS A 141 -13.33 5.54 -20.83
N ARG A 142 -14.15 5.14 -21.81
CA ARG A 142 -15.22 4.15 -21.59
C ARG A 142 -14.68 2.79 -21.16
N HIS A 143 -13.55 2.36 -21.70
CA HIS A 143 -12.93 1.09 -21.35
C HIS A 143 -12.39 1.08 -19.91
N ILE A 144 -11.69 2.15 -19.51
CA ILE A 144 -11.17 2.32 -18.14
C ILE A 144 -12.31 2.43 -17.12
N MET A 145 -13.42 3.08 -17.45
CA MET A 145 -14.56 3.15 -16.51
C MET A 145 -15.28 1.81 -16.30
N LYS A 146 -15.08 0.83 -17.19
CA LYS A 146 -15.74 -0.48 -17.13
C LYS A 146 -14.94 -1.52 -16.33
N HIS A 147 -13.64 -1.30 -16.13
CA HIS A 147 -12.71 -2.23 -15.50
C HIS A 147 -12.07 -1.61 -14.26
#